data_AF-A0A1G1G4I2-F1
#
_entry.id   AF-A0A1G1G4I2-F1
#
_cell.length_a   1.000
_cell.length_b   1.000
_cell.length_c   1.000
_cell.angle_alpha   90.00
_cell.angle_beta   90.00
_cell.angle_gamma   90.00
#
_symmetry.space_group_name_H-M   'P 1'
#
loop_
_entity.id
_entity.type
_entity.pdbx_description
1 polymer ?
#
loop_
_entity_poly.entity_id
_entity_poly.type
_entity_poly.pdbx_seq_one_letter_code
_entity_poly.pdbx_strand_id
1 'polypeptide(L)'
;MSIEKYFWDLNQKALNETKGILKDPGHPRFNERVVTLLSRCDKPEELFSIIPMEKFVEIWPGIRTYWIKRIRRSDFRDWWETIYEQILEKFQHRHRKAKGGTTVTFRTIGMEIRDARIQKGLSQKQLALRIGMKQPDISRIEEGKKNITLFTLIRLCKVLGIEKIDVR
;
A
#
# COMPACT_ATOMS: atom_id res chain seq x y z
N MET A 1 4.29 2.89 -28.73
CA MET A 1 5.67 3.34 -28.50
C MET A 1 6.64 2.44 -29.27
N SER A 2 7.70 2.99 -29.89
CA SER A 2 8.72 2.17 -30.53
C SER A 2 9.81 1.80 -29.53
N ILE A 3 9.92 0.50 -29.21
CA ILE A 3 11.03 -0.02 -28.40
C ILE A 3 12.37 0.00 -29.15
N GLU A 4 12.36 0.26 -30.46
CA GLU A 4 13.52 0.18 -31.34
C GLU A 4 14.64 1.11 -30.86
N LYS A 5 14.29 2.28 -30.31
CA LYS A 5 15.24 3.23 -29.74
C LYS A 5 15.99 2.73 -28.49
N TYR A 6 15.50 1.66 -27.84
CA TYR A 6 16.15 1.04 -26.68
C TYR A 6 16.81 -0.30 -27.03
N PHE A 7 16.57 -0.81 -28.23
CA PHE A 7 17.10 -2.07 -28.74
C PHE A 7 17.74 -1.87 -30.11
N TRP A 8 18.58 -0.84 -30.25
CA TRP A 8 19.24 -0.46 -31.50
C TRP A 8 20.16 -1.56 -32.05
N ASP A 9 20.56 -2.50 -31.21
CA ASP A 9 21.39 -3.67 -31.55
C ASP A 9 20.60 -4.83 -32.17
N LEU A 10 19.26 -4.77 -32.21
CA LEU A 10 18.42 -5.86 -32.71
C LEU A 10 17.93 -5.63 -34.14
N ASN A 11 17.86 -6.73 -34.92
CA ASN A 11 17.19 -6.73 -36.22
C ASN A 11 15.65 -6.74 -36.07
N GLN A 12 14.92 -6.50 -37.17
CA GLN A 12 13.46 -6.38 -37.15
C GLN A 12 12.74 -7.63 -36.59
N LYS A 13 13.26 -8.83 -36.90
CA LYS A 13 12.69 -10.08 -36.39
C LYS A 13 12.85 -10.18 -34.86
N ALA A 14 14.04 -9.88 -34.35
CA ALA A 14 14.33 -9.89 -32.92
C ALA A 14 13.58 -8.76 -32.16
N LEU A 15 13.35 -7.62 -32.80
CA LEU A 15 12.50 -6.55 -32.27
C LEU A 15 11.05 -7.01 -32.11
N ASN A 16 10.50 -7.69 -33.12
CA ASN A 16 9.14 -8.24 -33.04
C ASN A 16 9.01 -9.32 -31.95
N GLU A 17 10.00 -10.21 -31.83
CA GLU A 17 10.07 -11.18 -30.73
C GLU A 17 10.11 -10.47 -29.37
N THR A 18 10.95 -9.45 -29.23
CA THR A 18 11.08 -8.68 -27.99
C THR A 18 9.78 -7.97 -27.61
N LYS A 19 9.03 -7.42 -28.58
CA LYS A 19 7.68 -6.85 -28.35
C LYS A 19 6.73 -7.90 -27.78
N GLY A 20 6.81 -9.14 -28.23
CA GLY A 20 6.02 -10.26 -27.69
C GLY A 20 6.45 -10.63 -26.27
N ILE A 21 7.75 -10.79 -26.05
CA ILE A 21 8.32 -11.14 -24.74
C ILE A 21 7.93 -10.11 -23.68
N LEU A 22 8.07 -8.80 -23.96
CA LEU A 22 7.76 -7.75 -22.97
C LEU A 22 6.29 -7.71 -22.53
N LYS A 23 5.39 -8.40 -23.25
CA LYS A 23 3.96 -8.53 -22.90
C LYS A 23 3.65 -9.81 -22.14
N ASP A 24 4.61 -10.72 -22.01
CA ASP A 24 4.43 -12.03 -21.38
C ASP A 24 5.41 -12.22 -20.20
N PRO A 25 4.99 -11.89 -18.96
CA PRO A 25 5.79 -12.11 -17.76
C PRO A 25 6.18 -13.57 -17.49
N GLY A 26 5.47 -14.54 -18.09
CA GLY A 26 5.79 -15.96 -17.97
C GLY A 26 6.92 -16.41 -18.89
N HIS A 27 7.29 -15.59 -19.87
CA HIS A 27 8.32 -15.95 -20.84
C HIS A 27 9.71 -16.07 -20.18
N PRO A 28 10.51 -17.12 -20.47
CA PRO A 28 11.81 -17.32 -19.82
C PRO A 28 12.80 -16.16 -19.96
N ARG A 29 12.71 -15.43 -21.08
CA ARG A 29 13.53 -14.24 -21.39
C ARG A 29 12.91 -12.92 -20.93
N PHE A 30 11.79 -12.95 -20.22
CA PHE A 30 11.07 -11.74 -19.82
C PHE A 30 11.97 -10.79 -19.01
N ASN A 31 12.52 -11.27 -17.90
CA ASN A 31 13.36 -10.46 -17.02
C ASN A 31 14.58 -9.91 -17.74
N GLU A 32 15.16 -10.69 -18.66
CA GLU A 32 16.27 -10.24 -19.49
C GLU A 32 15.89 -9.03 -20.34
N ARG A 33 14.80 -9.14 -21.12
CA ARG A 33 14.34 -8.07 -22.01
C ARG A 33 13.90 -6.84 -21.22
N VAL A 34 13.22 -7.04 -20.09
CA VAL A 34 12.81 -5.92 -19.24
C VAL A 34 14.02 -5.22 -18.64
N VAL A 35 14.99 -5.94 -18.08
CA VAL A 35 16.22 -5.31 -17.54
C VAL A 35 16.97 -4.53 -18.62
N THR A 36 17.09 -5.07 -19.83
CA THR A 36 17.70 -4.33 -20.96
C THR A 36 16.94 -3.04 -21.25
N LEU A 37 15.61 -3.10 -21.32
CA LEU A 37 14.77 -1.91 -21.53
C LEU A 37 14.97 -0.88 -20.40
N LEU A 38 14.84 -1.30 -19.15
CA LEU A 38 14.94 -0.42 -17.98
C LEU A 38 16.34 0.17 -17.78
N SER A 39 17.39 -0.53 -18.21
CA SER A 39 18.77 -0.03 -18.19
C SER A 39 19.03 1.10 -19.19
N ARG A 40 18.09 1.37 -20.09
CA ARG A 40 18.19 2.36 -21.18
C ARG A 40 17.02 3.35 -21.17
N CYS A 41 15.96 3.07 -20.40
CA CYS A 41 14.73 3.85 -20.32
C CYS A 41 14.59 4.45 -18.92
N ASP A 42 14.52 5.78 -18.85
CA ASP A 42 14.31 6.59 -17.64
C ASP A 42 12.95 7.31 -17.66
N LYS A 43 12.01 6.83 -18.48
CA LYS A 43 10.68 7.45 -18.66
C LYS A 43 9.59 6.47 -18.25
N PRO A 44 8.89 6.69 -17.13
CA PRO A 44 7.86 5.76 -16.66
C PRO A 44 6.69 5.63 -17.63
N GLU A 45 6.29 6.72 -18.28
CA GLU A 45 5.17 6.74 -19.24
C GLU A 45 5.44 5.80 -20.42
N GLU A 46 6.71 5.68 -20.79
CA GLU A 46 7.16 4.84 -21.86
C GLU A 46 7.04 3.36 -21.48
N LEU A 47 7.60 2.97 -20.33
CA LEU A 47 7.46 1.61 -19.80
C LEU A 47 5.98 1.22 -19.64
N PHE A 48 5.18 2.12 -19.06
CA PHE A 48 3.78 1.85 -18.73
C PHE A 48 2.85 1.79 -19.94
N SER A 49 3.31 2.24 -21.11
CA SER A 49 2.64 1.98 -22.38
C SER A 49 2.75 0.52 -22.84
N ILE A 50 3.69 -0.25 -22.29
CA ILE A 50 3.93 -1.65 -22.62
C ILE A 50 3.44 -2.57 -21.49
N ILE A 51 3.85 -2.26 -20.26
CA ILE A 51 3.52 -3.03 -19.07
C ILE A 51 2.66 -2.14 -18.17
N PRO A 52 1.35 -2.42 -17.99
CA PRO A 52 0.49 -1.62 -17.13
C PRO A 52 1.07 -1.43 -15.73
N MET A 53 0.81 -0.28 -15.12
CA MET A 53 1.38 0.13 -13.83
C MET A 53 1.10 -0.89 -12.72
N GLU A 54 -0.12 -1.43 -12.67
CA GLU A 54 -0.53 -2.47 -11.72
C GLU A 54 0.32 -3.73 -11.89
N LYS A 55 0.52 -4.14 -13.15
CA LYS A 55 1.29 -5.32 -13.48
C LYS A 55 2.77 -5.14 -13.14
N PHE A 56 3.31 -3.94 -13.35
CA PHE A 56 4.69 -3.60 -13.00
C PHE A 56 4.97 -3.81 -11.51
N VAL A 57 4.06 -3.38 -10.62
CA VAL A 57 4.21 -3.56 -9.16
C VAL A 57 4.30 -5.05 -8.80
N GLU A 58 3.48 -5.90 -9.43
CA GLU A 58 3.49 -7.35 -9.17
C GLU A 58 4.83 -8.01 -9.55
N ILE A 59 5.40 -7.61 -10.69
CA ILE A 59 6.56 -8.29 -11.30
C ILE A 59 7.91 -7.68 -10.91
N TRP A 60 7.93 -6.42 -10.45
CA TRP A 60 9.16 -5.69 -10.09
C TRP A 60 10.07 -6.45 -9.12
N PRO A 61 9.59 -7.10 -8.04
CA PRO A 61 10.47 -7.83 -7.13
C PRO A 61 11.28 -8.94 -7.82
N GLY A 62 10.68 -9.61 -8.81
CA GLY A 62 11.32 -10.63 -9.63
C GLY A 62 12.38 -10.04 -10.57
N ILE A 63 12.02 -8.97 -11.28
CA ILE A 63 12.93 -8.22 -12.17
C ILE A 63 14.13 -7.70 -11.38
N ARG A 64 13.90 -7.05 -10.24
CA ARG A 64 14.92 -6.49 -9.34
C ARG A 64 15.89 -7.57 -8.86
N THR A 65 15.37 -8.72 -8.43
CA THR A 65 16.19 -9.85 -7.99
C THR A 65 17.06 -10.39 -9.13
N TYR A 66 16.49 -10.52 -10.33
CA TYR A 66 17.23 -10.92 -11.52
C TYR A 66 18.31 -9.90 -11.89
N TRP A 67 18.00 -8.60 -11.81
CA TRP A 67 18.92 -7.51 -12.11
C TRP A 67 20.12 -7.50 -11.15
N ILE A 68 19.89 -7.59 -9.84
CA ILE A 68 20.95 -7.63 -8.81
C ILE A 68 21.93 -8.79 -9.02
N LYS A 69 21.42 -9.96 -9.43
CA LYS A 69 22.25 -11.16 -9.69
C LYS A 69 23.23 -10.96 -10.84
N ARG A 70 22.90 -10.11 -11.83
CA ARG A 70 23.76 -9.85 -13.00
C ARG A 70 24.59 -8.59 -12.87
N ILE A 71 24.02 -7.53 -12.31
CA ILE A 71 24.65 -6.21 -12.17
C ILE A 71 24.42 -5.73 -10.74
N ARG A 72 25.48 -5.75 -9.92
CA ARG A 72 25.38 -5.40 -8.49
C ARG A 72 25.02 -3.94 -8.24
N ARG A 73 25.56 -3.01 -9.03
CA ARG A 73 25.31 -1.55 -8.90
C ARG A 73 24.76 -0.99 -10.21
N SER A 74 23.65 -0.27 -10.14
CA SER A 74 23.01 0.33 -11.32
C SER A 74 22.13 1.51 -10.90
N ASP A 75 22.50 2.71 -11.33
CA ASP A 75 21.73 3.92 -11.06
C ASP A 75 20.33 3.86 -11.67
N PHE A 76 20.19 3.25 -12.85
CA PHE A 76 18.88 3.00 -13.47
C PHE A 76 17.99 2.10 -12.60
N ARG A 77 18.54 1.03 -12.04
CA ARG A 77 17.76 0.15 -11.14
C ARG A 77 17.30 0.91 -9.91
N ASP A 78 18.18 1.69 -9.31
CA ASP A 78 17.87 2.44 -8.08
C ASP A 78 16.84 3.56 -8.38
N TRP A 79 16.92 4.18 -9.57
CA TRP A 79 15.90 5.10 -10.07
C TRP A 79 14.54 4.40 -10.28
N TRP A 80 14.51 3.24 -10.92
CA TRP A 80 13.28 2.46 -11.09
C TRP A 80 12.72 1.92 -9.76
N GLU A 81 13.57 1.63 -8.77
CA GLU A 81 13.15 1.31 -7.41
C GLU A 81 12.37 2.48 -6.81
N THR A 82 12.86 3.70 -7.00
CA THR A 82 12.16 4.91 -6.54
C THR A 82 10.79 5.06 -7.19
N ILE A 83 10.69 4.79 -8.50
CA ILE A 83 9.41 4.80 -9.21
C ILE A 83 8.47 3.72 -8.67
N TYR A 84 8.97 2.51 -8.44
CA TYR A 84 8.21 1.42 -7.83
C TYR A 84 7.68 1.80 -6.43
N GLU A 85 8.52 2.37 -5.57
CA GLU A 85 8.15 2.83 -4.23
C GLU A 85 7.05 3.89 -4.29
N GLN A 86 7.18 4.91 -5.15
CA GLN A 86 6.15 5.94 -5.34
C GLN A 86 4.81 5.36 -5.80
N ILE A 87 4.85 4.37 -6.70
CA ILE A 87 3.64 3.71 -7.20
C ILE A 87 3.02 2.88 -6.07
N LEU A 88 3.82 2.11 -5.34
CA LEU A 88 3.38 1.31 -4.21
C LEU A 88 2.75 2.19 -3.12
N GLU A 89 3.35 3.33 -2.81
CA GLU A 89 2.78 4.34 -1.91
C GLU A 89 1.43 4.86 -2.43
N LYS A 90 1.32 5.19 -3.73
CA LYS A 90 0.03 5.61 -4.33
C LYS A 90 -1.04 4.52 -4.22
N PHE A 91 -0.71 3.25 -4.43
CA PHE A 91 -1.65 2.13 -4.25
C PHE A 91 -2.01 1.89 -2.78
N GLN A 92 -1.02 1.94 -1.88
CA GLN A 92 -1.26 1.90 -0.44
C GLN A 92 -2.09 3.09 0.03
N HIS A 93 -1.96 4.27 -0.59
CA HIS A 93 -2.79 5.43 -0.34
C HIS A 93 -4.23 5.29 -0.87
N ARG A 94 -4.45 4.60 -1.98
CA ARG A 94 -5.81 4.24 -2.45
C ARG A 94 -6.48 3.25 -1.48
N HIS A 95 -5.73 2.33 -0.86
CA HIS A 95 -6.24 1.48 0.22
C HIS A 95 -6.22 2.12 1.63
N ARG A 96 -5.46 3.21 1.83
CA ARG A 96 -5.52 4.09 3.01
C ARG A 96 -6.45 5.29 2.82
N LYS A 97 -7.25 5.36 1.75
CA LYS A 97 -8.31 6.37 1.60
C LYS A 97 -9.61 5.88 2.25
N ALA A 98 -9.55 5.88 3.58
CA ALA A 98 -10.61 6.39 4.44
C ALA A 98 -9.94 6.99 5.69
N LYS A 99 -9.15 8.07 5.51
CA LYS A 99 -8.97 9.05 6.59
C LYS A 99 -10.35 9.68 6.75
N GLY A 100 -11.08 9.19 7.76
CA GLY A 100 -12.50 9.45 7.93
C GLY A 100 -12.85 10.92 7.79
N GLY A 101 -13.82 11.19 6.93
CA GLY A 101 -14.89 12.05 7.41
C GLY A 101 -15.42 11.35 8.65
N THR A 102 -15.25 11.97 9.81
CA THR A 102 -15.94 11.57 11.04
C THR A 102 -17.41 11.48 10.65
N THR A 103 -17.95 10.27 10.46
CA THR A 103 -19.41 10.14 10.46
C THR A 103 -19.83 10.60 11.84
N VAL A 104 -20.85 11.44 11.92
CA VAL A 104 -21.42 11.93 13.19
C VAL A 104 -21.53 10.77 14.20
N THR A 105 -21.90 9.59 13.70
CA THR A 105 -21.87 8.27 14.35
C THR A 105 -20.59 7.94 15.14
N PHE A 106 -19.39 7.99 14.55
CA PHE A 106 -18.16 7.61 15.29
C PHE A 106 -17.83 8.57 16.42
N ARG A 107 -18.18 9.85 16.25
CA ARG A 107 -18.03 10.83 17.32
C ARG A 107 -18.99 10.55 18.47
N THR A 108 -20.25 10.25 18.17
CA THR A 108 -21.26 9.87 19.17
C THR A 108 -20.81 8.65 19.97
N ILE A 109 -20.40 7.58 19.28
CA ILE A 109 -19.89 6.36 19.92
C ILE A 109 -18.66 6.67 20.79
N GLY A 110 -17.72 7.47 20.29
CA GLY A 110 -16.52 7.88 21.05
C GLY A 110 -16.84 8.66 22.32
N MET A 111 -17.84 9.56 22.26
CA MET A 111 -18.29 10.33 23.42
C MET A 111 -18.94 9.42 24.48
N GLU A 112 -19.81 8.49 24.10
CA GLU A 112 -20.41 7.56 25.07
C GLU A 112 -19.36 6.68 25.77
N ILE A 113 -18.36 6.20 25.02
CA ILE A 113 -17.23 5.45 25.59
C ILE A 113 -16.45 6.31 26.58
N ARG A 114 -16.22 7.59 26.24
CA ARG A 114 -15.52 8.53 27.13
C ARG A 114 -16.31 8.79 28.41
N ASP A 115 -17.60 9.00 28.30
CA ASP A 115 -18.47 9.32 29.43
C ASP A 115 -18.57 8.12 30.39
N ALA A 116 -18.79 6.91 29.87
CA ALA A 116 -18.78 5.69 30.66
C ALA A 116 -17.42 5.43 31.33
N ARG A 117 -16.31 5.74 30.65
CA ARG A 117 -14.96 5.65 31.24
C ARG A 117 -14.81 6.61 32.43
N ILE A 118 -15.27 7.87 32.27
CA ILE A 118 -15.19 8.89 33.32
C ILE A 118 -16.08 8.52 34.51
N GLN A 119 -17.30 8.03 34.26
CA GLN A 119 -18.21 7.54 35.30
C GLN A 119 -17.60 6.40 36.14
N LYS A 120 -16.75 5.56 35.53
CA LYS A 120 -15.99 4.52 36.24
C LYS A 120 -14.69 5.01 36.91
N GLY A 121 -14.38 6.30 36.85
CA GLY A 121 -13.17 6.87 37.44
C GLY A 121 -11.87 6.38 36.79
N LEU A 122 -11.91 5.94 35.53
CA LEU A 122 -10.74 5.39 34.84
C LEU A 122 -10.04 6.47 34.01
N SER A 123 -8.71 6.53 34.10
CA SER A 123 -7.90 7.21 33.08
C SER A 123 -7.91 6.43 31.76
N GLN A 124 -7.61 7.10 30.65
CA GLN A 124 -7.46 6.44 29.35
C GLN A 124 -6.38 5.35 29.37
N LYS A 125 -5.29 5.55 30.14
CA LYS A 125 -4.22 4.56 30.32
C LYS A 125 -4.73 3.31 31.06
N GLN A 126 -5.54 3.49 32.10
CA GLN A 126 -6.12 2.37 32.84
C GLN A 126 -7.14 1.59 32.00
N LEU A 127 -7.99 2.28 31.22
CA LEU A 127 -8.90 1.60 30.28
C LEU A 127 -8.11 0.82 29.23
N ALA A 128 -7.10 1.45 28.63
CA ALA A 128 -6.22 0.83 27.64
C ALA A 128 -5.60 -0.47 28.18
N LEU A 129 -5.09 -0.45 29.41
CA LEU A 129 -4.52 -1.62 30.07
C LEU A 129 -5.55 -2.75 30.22
N ARG A 130 -6.78 -2.43 30.67
CA ARG A 130 -7.86 -3.41 30.86
C ARG A 130 -8.27 -4.10 29.55
N ILE A 131 -8.19 -3.40 28.42
CA ILE A 131 -8.56 -3.95 27.11
C ILE A 131 -7.33 -4.37 26.28
N GLY A 132 -6.11 -4.32 26.82
CA GLY A 132 -4.90 -4.68 26.08
C GLY A 132 -4.64 -3.80 24.85
N MET A 133 -4.85 -2.48 24.98
CA MET A 133 -4.58 -1.47 23.95
C MET A 133 -3.58 -0.42 24.47
N LYS A 134 -3.09 0.44 23.57
CA LYS A 134 -2.24 1.58 23.94
C LYS A 134 -3.13 2.78 24.28
N GLN A 135 -2.73 3.62 25.24
CA GLN A 135 -3.49 4.81 25.63
C GLN A 135 -3.80 5.77 24.45
N PRO A 136 -2.88 6.02 23.50
CA PRO A 136 -3.19 6.85 22.33
C PRO A 136 -4.29 6.26 21.44
N ASP A 137 -4.51 4.94 21.47
CA ASP A 137 -5.61 4.33 20.76
C ASP A 137 -6.95 4.63 21.43
N ILE A 138 -7.01 4.62 22.77
CA ILE A 138 -8.21 5.03 23.52
C ILE A 138 -8.56 6.49 23.21
N SER A 139 -7.59 7.41 23.26
CA SER A 139 -7.84 8.82 22.94
C SER A 139 -8.42 9.00 21.53
N ARG A 140 -7.86 8.32 20.52
CA ARG A 140 -8.39 8.41 19.15
C ARG A 140 -9.78 7.79 19.00
N ILE A 141 -10.12 6.77 19.79
CA ILE A 141 -11.47 6.17 19.82
C ILE A 141 -12.45 7.17 20.43
N GLU A 142 -12.13 7.74 21.58
CA GLU A 142 -12.97 8.73 22.27
C GLU A 142 -13.18 10.01 21.44
N GLU A 143 -12.22 10.36 20.60
CA GLU A 143 -12.32 11.49 19.66
C GLU A 143 -13.09 11.15 18.37
N GLY A 144 -13.52 9.90 18.17
CA GLY A 144 -14.16 9.43 16.94
C GLY A 144 -13.22 9.35 15.73
N LYS A 145 -11.90 9.42 15.94
CA LYS A 145 -10.86 9.45 14.89
C LYS A 145 -10.36 8.05 14.50
N LYS A 146 -10.84 6.99 15.16
CA LYS A 146 -10.44 5.61 14.90
C LYS A 146 -11.66 4.76 14.56
N ASN A 147 -11.68 4.18 13.36
CA ASN A 147 -12.62 3.13 13.01
C ASN A 147 -12.20 1.84 13.75
N ILE A 148 -13.01 1.42 14.72
CA ILE A 148 -12.74 0.23 15.53
C ILE A 148 -13.54 -0.95 15.01
N THR A 149 -12.97 -2.15 15.19
CA THR A 149 -13.71 -3.39 14.92
C THR A 149 -14.85 -3.56 15.91
N LEU A 150 -15.93 -4.24 15.48
CA LEU A 150 -17.03 -4.61 16.37
C LEU A 150 -16.54 -5.36 17.62
N PHE A 151 -15.54 -6.23 17.45
CA PHE A 151 -14.89 -6.93 18.56
C PHE A 151 -14.30 -5.97 19.61
N THR A 152 -13.59 -4.93 19.17
CA THR A 152 -13.04 -3.90 20.06
C THR A 152 -14.15 -3.13 20.76
N LEU A 153 -15.21 -2.77 20.04
CA LEU A 153 -16.38 -2.09 20.60
C LEU A 153 -17.04 -2.93 21.70
N ILE A 154 -17.30 -4.22 21.43
CA ILE A 154 -17.87 -5.15 22.42
C ILE A 154 -17.01 -5.25 23.68
N ARG A 155 -15.67 -5.29 23.53
CA ARG A 155 -14.76 -5.33 24.69
C ARG A 155 -14.82 -4.05 25.51
N LEU A 156 -14.88 -2.90 24.86
CA LEU A 156 -15.07 -1.61 25.52
C LEU A 156 -16.39 -1.58 26.28
N CYS A 157 -17.50 -1.96 25.64
CA CYS A 157 -18.81 -2.03 26.27
C CYS A 157 -18.82 -2.94 27.49
N LYS A 158 -18.22 -4.15 27.40
CA LYS A 158 -18.11 -5.09 28.53
C LYS A 158 -17.33 -4.50 29.70
N VAL A 159 -16.16 -3.90 29.44
CA VAL A 159 -15.34 -3.31 30.51
C VAL A 159 -16.01 -2.06 31.11
N LEU A 160 -16.71 -1.29 30.30
CA LEU A 160 -17.38 -0.06 30.70
C LEU A 160 -18.81 -0.26 31.21
N GLY A 161 -19.39 -1.45 31.08
CA GLY A 161 -20.77 -1.72 31.48
C GLY A 161 -21.80 -0.99 30.61
N ILE A 162 -21.51 -0.80 29.32
CA ILE A 162 -22.41 -0.16 28.37
C ILE A 162 -23.30 -1.24 27.76
N GLU A 163 -24.61 -1.16 27.98
CA GLU A 163 -25.58 -2.13 27.45
C GLU A 163 -26.09 -1.77 26.04
N LYS A 164 -26.23 -0.46 25.78
CA LYS A 164 -26.71 0.08 24.51
C LYS A 164 -25.92 1.32 24.17
N ILE A 165 -25.59 1.46 22.89
CA ILE A 165 -25.00 2.68 22.33
C ILE A 165 -26.01 3.28 21.36
N ASP A 166 -26.30 4.58 21.49
CA ASP A 166 -27.22 5.27 20.60
C ASP A 166 -26.49 5.76 19.35
N VAL A 167 -26.91 5.25 18.20
CA VAL A 167 -26.36 5.64 16.91
C VAL A 167 -27.48 6.37 16.18
N ARG A 168 -27.47 7.70 16.27
CA ARG A 168 -28.34 8.59 15.49
C ARG A 168 -27.99 8.58 14.01
#